data_AF-A0A7S4C0T7-F1
#
_entry.id   AF-A0A7S4C0T7-F1
#
_cell.length_a   1.000
_cell.length_b   1.000
_cell.length_c   1.000
_cell.angle_alpha   90.00
_cell.angle_beta   90.00
_cell.angle_gamma   90.00
#
_symmetry.space_group_name_H-M   'P 1'
#
loop_
_entity.id
_entity.type
_entity.pdbx_description
1 polymer ?
#
loop_
_entity_poly.entity_id
_entity_poly.type
_entity_poly.pdbx_seq_one_letter_code
_entity_poly.pdbx_strand_id
1 'polypeptide(L)'
;CHLASRRLLQSSMKVVLLLLAIVAQAAALVIPAAGRMPLAPSFAPAAAAVTMKDPVVRVEIEIENGEPLEKALRRFRKATNVSGHIRLLRNKRTFESAHDMKIRKSKESLQRLARARRAQRARQ
;
A
#
# COMPACT_ATOMS: atom_id res chain seq x y z
N CYS A 1 -22.89 -39.47 -34.92
CA CYS A 1 -22.31 -38.28 -35.58
C CYS A 1 -22.62 -36.93 -34.89
N HIS A 2 -22.72 -36.85 -33.54
CA HIS A 2 -23.14 -35.61 -32.86
C HIS A 2 -22.00 -34.72 -32.30
N LEU A 3 -20.76 -35.22 -32.18
CA LEU A 3 -19.66 -34.44 -31.59
C LEU A 3 -19.03 -33.43 -32.55
N ALA A 4 -19.05 -33.69 -33.86
CA ALA A 4 -18.46 -32.80 -34.87
C ALA A 4 -19.26 -31.48 -35.02
N SER A 5 -20.59 -31.56 -34.94
CA SER A 5 -21.48 -30.40 -35.07
C SER A 5 -21.36 -29.41 -33.90
N ARG A 6 -21.03 -29.89 -32.69
CA ARG A 6 -20.84 -29.04 -31.50
C ARG A 6 -19.52 -28.25 -31.55
N ARG A 7 -18.47 -28.81 -32.16
CA ARG A 7 -17.17 -28.13 -32.31
C ARG A 7 -17.21 -27.01 -33.34
N LEU A 8 -17.99 -27.19 -34.42
CA LEU A 8 -18.19 -26.17 -35.44
C LEU A 8 -18.96 -24.97 -34.91
N LEU A 9 -20.06 -25.17 -34.18
CA LEU A 9 -20.80 -24.08 -33.53
C LEU A 9 -19.94 -23.28 -32.55
N GLN A 10 -19.11 -23.97 -31.76
CA GLN A 10 -18.24 -23.32 -30.78
C GLN A 10 -17.12 -22.49 -31.44
N SER A 11 -16.70 -22.85 -32.66
CA SER A 11 -15.73 -22.07 -33.44
C SER A 11 -16.37 -20.77 -33.96
N SER A 12 -17.58 -20.87 -34.52
CA SER A 12 -18.32 -19.72 -35.07
C SER A 12 -18.61 -18.64 -34.03
N MET A 13 -18.97 -19.04 -32.80
CA MET A 13 -19.26 -18.08 -31.72
C MET A 13 -18.01 -17.33 -31.25
N LYS A 14 -16.83 -17.99 -31.25
CA LYS A 14 -15.57 -17.35 -30.86
C LYS A 14 -15.13 -16.30 -31.89
N VAL A 15 -15.33 -16.57 -33.18
CA VAL A 15 -15.02 -15.61 -34.26
C VAL A 15 -15.92 -14.38 -34.18
N VAL A 16 -17.22 -14.57 -33.93
CA VAL A 16 -18.17 -13.45 -33.76
C VAL A 16 -17.81 -12.60 -32.53
N LEU A 17 -17.45 -13.23 -31.40
CA LEU A 17 -17.01 -12.51 -30.20
C LEU A 17 -15.70 -11.74 -30.43
N LEU A 18 -14.76 -12.29 -31.20
CA LEU A 18 -13.50 -11.62 -31.52
C LEU A 18 -13.72 -10.39 -32.42
N LEU A 19 -14.64 -10.48 -33.39
CA LEU A 19 -14.98 -9.36 -34.28
C LEU A 19 -15.68 -8.22 -33.52
N LEU A 20 -16.59 -8.52 -32.57
CA LEU A 20 -17.23 -7.52 -31.73
C LEU A 20 -16.23 -6.76 -30.84
N ALA A 21 -15.20 -7.43 -30.34
CA ALA A 21 -14.16 -6.80 -29.51
C ALA A 21 -13.24 -5.84 -30.28
N ILE A 22 -13.10 -6.00 -31.60
CA ILE A 22 -12.30 -5.11 -32.45
C ILE A 22 -13.06 -3.82 -32.75
N VAL A 23 -14.39 -3.90 -32.98
CA VAL A 23 -15.22 -2.71 -33.24
C VAL A 23 -15.32 -1.80 -32.01
N ALA A 24 -15.32 -2.36 -30.78
CA ALA A 24 -15.40 -1.58 -29.55
C ALA A 24 -14.16 -0.72 -29.26
N GLN A 25 -12.98 -1.06 -29.81
CA GLN A 25 -11.74 -0.33 -29.54
C GLN A 25 -11.56 0.93 -30.41
N ALA A 26 -12.39 1.13 -31.44
CA ALA A 26 -12.28 2.28 -32.35
C ALA A 26 -12.88 3.58 -31.79
N ALA A 27 -13.58 3.55 -30.65
CA ALA A 27 -14.31 4.71 -30.12
C ALA A 27 -13.56 5.56 -29.07
N ALA A 28 -12.30 5.25 -28.74
CA ALA A 28 -11.59 5.90 -27.63
C ALA A 28 -10.53 6.95 -28.03
N LEU A 29 -10.45 7.36 -29.31
CA LEU A 29 -9.41 8.26 -29.81
C LEU A 29 -9.97 9.59 -30.33
N VAL A 30 -10.72 10.34 -29.51
CA VAL A 30 -10.94 11.77 -29.76
C VAL A 30 -11.02 12.53 -28.43
N ILE A 31 -9.87 13.04 -27.97
CA ILE A 31 -9.80 14.12 -26.97
C ILE A 31 -9.02 15.27 -27.63
N PRO A 32 -9.66 16.40 -27.99
CA PRO A 32 -8.94 17.53 -28.55
C PRO A 32 -8.23 18.28 -27.42
N ALA A 33 -6.91 18.37 -27.57
CA ALA A 33 -6.05 19.23 -26.78
C ALA A 33 -6.32 20.70 -27.14
N ALA A 34 -6.94 21.47 -26.24
CA ALA A 34 -7.04 22.91 -26.37
C ALA A 34 -6.94 23.57 -24.99
N GLY A 35 -6.04 24.55 -24.88
CA GLY A 35 -5.98 25.48 -23.75
C GLY A 35 -4.71 25.40 -22.90
N ARG A 36 -3.54 25.63 -23.49
CA ARG A 36 -2.34 26.04 -22.75
C ARG A 36 -2.35 27.57 -22.59
N MET A 37 -2.48 28.06 -21.35
CA MET A 37 -1.84 29.31 -20.92
C MET A 37 -1.82 29.43 -19.39
N PRO A 38 -0.65 29.58 -18.77
CA PRO A 38 -0.56 30.34 -17.53
C PRO A 38 0.50 31.44 -17.67
N LEU A 39 0.07 32.69 -17.47
CA LEU A 39 0.96 33.84 -17.25
C LEU A 39 0.63 34.44 -15.88
N ALA A 40 1.31 33.95 -14.85
CA ALA A 40 1.55 34.67 -13.61
C ALA A 40 2.67 33.96 -12.82
N PRO A 41 3.84 34.58 -12.61
CA PRO A 41 4.79 34.09 -11.62
C PRO A 41 4.27 34.47 -10.23
N SER A 42 3.39 33.62 -9.68
CA SER A 42 3.11 33.64 -8.25
C SER A 42 4.35 33.08 -7.55
N PHE A 43 5.05 33.93 -6.80
CA PHE A 43 6.00 33.49 -5.77
C PHE A 43 5.23 32.81 -4.64
N ALA A 44 4.68 31.62 -4.92
CA ALA A 44 4.33 30.68 -3.89
C ALA A 44 5.63 29.96 -3.50
N PRO A 45 5.93 29.75 -2.21
CA PRO A 45 6.96 28.79 -1.86
C PRO A 45 6.49 27.47 -2.49
N ALA A 46 7.28 26.97 -3.45
CA ALA A 46 7.14 25.62 -3.91
C ALA A 46 7.49 24.73 -2.72
N ALA A 47 6.50 24.49 -1.86
CA ALA A 47 6.42 23.26 -1.11
C ALA A 47 6.32 22.20 -2.19
N ALA A 48 7.48 21.77 -2.70
CA ALA A 48 7.60 20.59 -3.51
C ALA A 48 6.87 19.52 -2.71
N ALA A 49 5.67 19.19 -3.17
CA ALA A 49 4.90 18.10 -2.62
C ALA A 49 5.76 16.88 -2.93
N VAL A 50 6.63 16.53 -1.98
CA VAL A 50 7.27 15.23 -1.95
C VAL A 50 6.08 14.30 -1.84
N THR A 51 5.68 13.74 -2.98
CA THR A 51 4.71 12.67 -3.05
C THR A 51 5.35 11.49 -2.33
N MET A 52 5.23 11.52 -1.00
CA MET A 52 5.63 10.44 -0.14
C MET A 52 4.80 9.24 -0.60
N LYS A 53 5.46 8.26 -1.19
CA LYS A 53 4.82 7.04 -1.71
C LYS A 53 4.19 6.20 -0.59
N ASP A 54 4.56 6.47 0.66
CA ASP A 54 4.05 5.78 1.83
C ASP A 54 2.94 6.61 2.49
N PRO A 55 1.76 6.00 2.78
CA PRO A 55 0.71 6.69 3.52
C PRO A 55 1.25 7.12 4.90
N VAL A 56 1.02 8.38 5.26
CA VAL A 56 1.42 8.91 6.57
C VAL A 56 0.56 8.24 7.64
N VAL A 57 1.14 7.27 8.35
CA VAL A 57 0.49 6.63 9.50
C VAL A 57 0.50 7.62 10.67
N ARG A 58 -0.67 8.09 11.10
CA ARG A 58 -0.85 8.92 12.29
C ARG A 58 -1.41 8.06 13.43
N VAL A 59 -0.93 8.30 14.66
CA VAL A 59 -1.43 7.62 15.86
C VAL A 59 -2.24 8.63 16.66
N GLU A 60 -3.55 8.44 16.66
CA GLU A 60 -4.52 9.27 17.38
C GLU A 60 -5.26 8.38 18.39
N ILE A 61 -5.50 8.89 19.59
CA ILE A 61 -6.22 8.19 20.65
C ILE A 61 -7.24 9.14 21.24
N GLU A 62 -8.50 8.77 21.08
CA GLU A 62 -9.60 9.42 21.75
C GLU A 62 -9.62 8.99 23.22
N ILE A 63 -9.86 9.95 24.10
CA ILE A 63 -9.89 9.75 25.55
C ILE A 63 -11.36 9.89 25.98
N GLU A 64 -11.88 8.86 26.63
CA GLU A 64 -13.22 8.90 27.21
C GLU A 64 -13.23 9.70 28.52
N ASN A 65 -14.33 10.40 28.80
CA ASN A 65 -14.48 11.20 30.02
C ASN A 65 -14.43 10.31 31.27
N GLY A 66 -13.54 10.64 32.19
CA GLY A 66 -13.35 9.92 33.46
C GLY A 66 -12.24 8.87 33.44
N GLU A 67 -11.55 8.68 32.30
CA GLU A 67 -10.35 7.82 32.30
C GLU A 67 -9.14 8.52 32.94
N PRO A 68 -8.37 7.83 33.80
CA PRO A 68 -7.14 8.39 34.34
C PRO A 68 -6.12 8.60 33.20
N LEU A 69 -5.45 9.74 33.23
CA LEU A 69 -4.50 10.18 32.20
C LEU A 69 -3.42 9.14 31.91
N GLU A 70 -2.94 8.44 32.95
CA GLU A 70 -1.91 7.42 32.85
C GLU A 70 -2.35 6.24 31.96
N LYS A 71 -3.65 5.91 31.98
CA LYS A 71 -4.20 4.83 31.15
C LYS A 71 -4.20 5.25 29.68
N ALA A 72 -4.59 6.48 29.37
CA ALA A 72 -4.52 7.03 28.02
C ALA A 72 -3.07 7.06 27.49
N LEU A 73 -2.11 7.51 28.31
CA LEU A 73 -0.68 7.50 27.95
C LEU A 73 -0.13 6.10 27.69
N ARG A 74 -0.57 5.09 28.47
CA ARG A 74 -0.19 3.69 28.24
C ARG A 74 -0.71 3.17 26.90
N ARG A 75 -1.95 3.49 26.53
CA ARG A 75 -2.50 3.14 25.21
C ARG A 75 -1.72 3.84 24.09
N PHE A 76 -1.40 5.12 24.27
CA PHE A 76 -0.61 5.88 23.29
C PHE A 76 0.78 5.30 23.06
N ARG A 77 1.48 4.96 24.14
CA ARG A 77 2.77 4.27 24.07
C ARG A 77 2.64 2.93 23.36
N LYS A 78 1.58 2.15 23.64
CA LYS A 78 1.34 0.86 22.98
C LYS A 78 1.07 1.05 21.48
N ALA A 79 0.19 1.97 21.11
CA ALA A 79 -0.15 2.26 19.71
C ALA A 79 1.08 2.72 18.90
N THR A 80 1.91 3.60 19.49
CA THR A 80 3.17 4.06 18.89
C THR A 80 4.19 2.93 18.73
N ASN A 81 4.25 1.99 19.68
CA ASN A 81 5.11 0.82 19.56
C ASN A 81 4.62 -0.17 18.49
N VAL A 82 3.30 -0.29 18.29
CA VAL A 82 2.70 -1.11 17.23
C VAL A 82 2.96 -0.53 15.86
N SER A 83 2.78 0.78 15.67
CA SER A 83 3.12 1.45 14.40
C SER A 83 4.62 1.40 14.09
N GLY A 84 5.45 1.32 15.13
CA GLY A 84 6.89 1.14 15.00
C GLY A 84 7.64 2.39 14.54
N HIS A 85 7.01 3.57 14.59
CA HIS A 85 7.59 4.83 14.10
C HIS A 85 9.01 5.08 14.63
N ILE A 86 9.19 5.00 15.96
CA ILE A 86 10.49 5.25 16.60
C ILE A 86 11.55 4.24 16.16
N ARG A 87 11.16 2.99 15.92
CA ARG A 87 12.08 1.94 15.43
C ARG A 87 12.54 2.25 14.01
N LEU A 88 11.61 2.61 13.13
CA LEU A 88 11.91 2.92 11.73
C LEU A 88 12.81 4.15 11.62
N LEU A 89 12.52 5.20 12.41
CA LEU A 89 13.35 6.40 12.45
C LEU A 89 14.78 6.11 12.93
N ARG A 90 14.94 5.25 13.95
CA ARG A 90 16.26 4.82 14.41
C ARG A 90 17.04 4.07 13.34
N ASN A 91 16.37 3.19 12.59
CA ASN A 91 17.00 2.45 11.48
C ASN A 91 17.37 3.36 10.31
N LYS A 92 16.58 4.41 10.05
CA LYS A 92 16.83 5.40 8.99
C LYS A 92 17.83 6.49 9.40
N ARG A 93 18.21 6.59 10.68
CA ARG A 93 19.10 7.65 11.19
C ARG A 93 20.50 7.60 10.57
N THR A 94 20.99 6.41 10.27
CA THR A 94 22.29 6.19 9.65
C THR A 94 22.12 5.34 8.41
N PHE A 95 23.00 5.52 7.42
CA PHE A 95 23.01 4.66 6.25
C PHE A 95 23.35 3.21 6.66
N GLU A 96 22.59 2.26 6.12
CA GLU A 96 22.76 0.82 6.32
C GLU A 96 22.91 0.18 4.93
N SER A 97 23.95 -0.63 4.72
CA SER A 97 24.15 -1.30 3.43
C SER A 97 23.07 -2.36 3.19
N ALA A 98 22.85 -2.77 1.92
CA ALA A 98 21.85 -3.79 1.60
C ALA A 98 22.13 -5.14 2.31
N HIS A 99 23.42 -5.45 2.52
CA HIS A 99 23.85 -6.61 3.28
C HIS A 99 23.43 -6.51 4.75
N ASP A 100 23.70 -5.38 5.40
CA ASP A 100 23.37 -5.16 6.81
C ASP A 100 21.86 -5.13 7.03
N MET A 101 21.11 -4.54 6.09
CA MET A 101 19.65 -4.59 6.06
C MET A 101 19.14 -6.04 6.06
N LYS A 102 19.77 -6.94 5.29
CA LYS A 102 19.38 -8.36 5.23
C LYS A 102 19.64 -9.05 6.57
N ILE A 103 20.81 -8.83 7.16
CA ILE A 103 21.16 -9.37 8.48
C ILE A 103 20.16 -8.90 9.53
N ARG A 104 19.90 -7.60 9.58
CA ARG A 104 18.96 -7.01 10.52
C ARG A 104 17.56 -7.59 10.34
N LYS A 105 17.02 -7.61 9.11
CA LYS A 105 15.69 -8.18 8.84
C LYS A 105 15.57 -9.65 9.27
N SER A 106 16.59 -10.46 8.99
CA SER A 106 16.65 -11.88 9.41
C SER A 106 16.69 -12.02 10.94
N LYS A 107 17.56 -11.25 11.62
CA LYS A 107 17.63 -11.24 13.08
C LYS A 107 16.31 -10.80 13.72
N GLU A 108 15.69 -9.75 13.19
CA GLU A 108 14.42 -9.24 13.69
C GLU A 108 13.28 -10.24 13.50
N SER A 109 13.21 -10.94 12.35
CA SER A 109 12.16 -11.93 12.09
C SER A 109 12.29 -13.14 13.01
N LEU A 110 13.51 -13.66 13.19
CA LEU A 110 13.79 -14.77 14.12
C LEU A 110 13.43 -14.40 15.55
N GLN A 111 13.77 -13.18 16.00
CA GLN A 111 13.40 -12.71 17.34
C GLN A 111 11.88 -12.61 17.51
N ARG A 112 11.14 -12.13 16.51
CA ARG A 112 9.67 -12.07 16.55
C ARG A 112 9.08 -13.47 16.66
N LEU A 113 9.55 -14.41 15.85
CA LEU A 113 9.11 -15.81 15.88
C LEU A 113 9.38 -16.45 17.25
N ALA A 114 10.57 -16.26 17.80
CA ALA A 114 10.94 -16.78 19.11
C ALA A 114 10.05 -16.21 20.23
N ARG A 115 9.73 -14.91 20.19
CA ARG A 115 8.79 -14.29 21.15
C ARG A 115 7.38 -14.86 21.00
N ALA A 116 6.89 -15.03 19.78
CA ALA A 116 5.58 -15.62 19.52
C ALA A 116 5.48 -17.04 20.08
N ARG A 117 6.50 -17.88 19.85
CA ARG A 117 6.58 -19.25 20.40
C ARG A 117 6.55 -19.26 21.93
N ARG A 118 7.30 -18.38 22.60
CA ARG A 118 7.27 -18.26 24.07
C ARG A 118 5.89 -17.81 24.58
N ALA A 119 5.27 -16.85 23.90
CA ALA A 119 3.94 -16.38 24.25
C ALA A 119 2.86 -17.46 24.07
N GLN A 120 2.98 -18.33 23.06
CA GLN A 120 2.09 -19.48 22.88
C GLN A 120 2.23 -20.49 24.02
N ARG A 121 3.47 -20.81 24.42
CA ARG A 121 3.72 -21.73 25.56
C ARG A 121 3.18 -21.19 26.89
N ALA A 122 3.26 -19.88 27.11
CA ALA A 122 2.74 -19.27 28.33
C ALA A 122 1.21 -19.21 28.42
N ARG A 123 0.49 -19.53 27.33
CA ARG A 123 -0.98 -19.60 27.29
C ARG A 123 -1.51 -21.02 27.48
N GLN A 124 -0.65 -22.03 27.36
CA GLN A 124 -0.95 -23.43 27.65
C GLN A 124 -0.72 -23.67 29.14
#